data_AF-A0A426UX06-F1
#
_entry.id   AF-A0A426UX06-F1
#
_cell.length_a   1.000
_cell.length_b   1.000
_cell.length_c   1.000
_cell.angle_alpha   90.00
_cell.angle_beta   90.00
_cell.angle_gamma   90.00
#
_symmetry.space_group_name_H-M   'P 1'
#
loop_
_entity.id
_entity.type
_entity.pdbx_description
1 polymer ?
#
loop_
_entity_poly.entity_id
_entity_poly.type
_entity_poly.pdbx_seq_one_letter_code
_entity_poly.pdbx_strand_id
1 'polypeptide(L)'
;MDTLRYYERIGLIGDIARTATGQRRFSDDHLEWLGVLKCLRDTGMPVEQMHRFATLVRAGDHTVAERIALLEAHKEAVDARMDDLAAKRDYLLGKIDYYRSLP
;
A
#
# COMPACT_ATOMS: atom_id res chain seq x y z
N MET A 1 17.43 -3.51 -3.31
CA MET A 1 17.22 -4.33 -2.10
C MET A 1 17.21 -3.44 -0.85
N ASP A 2 16.31 -2.44 -0.81
CA ASP A 2 16.26 -1.43 0.26
C ASP A 2 14.91 -1.47 1.01
N THR A 3 13.82 -1.57 0.25
CA THR A 3 12.44 -1.64 0.75
C THR A 3 12.17 -2.63 1.89
N LEU A 4 12.70 -3.85 1.82
CA LEU A 4 12.51 -4.85 2.88
C LEU A 4 13.28 -4.49 4.15
N ARG A 5 14.52 -3.98 4.02
CA ARG A 5 15.31 -3.48 5.15
C ARG A 5 14.65 -2.25 5.76
N TYR A 6 14.10 -1.38 4.92
CA TYR A 6 13.32 -0.24 5.36
C TYR A 6 12.12 -0.67 6.20
N TYR A 7 11.29 -1.59 5.70
CA TYR A 7 10.11 -2.10 6.40
C TYR A 7 10.43 -2.82 7.72
N GLU A 8 11.51 -3.60 7.76
CA GLU A 8 12.02 -4.21 9.00
C GLU A 8 12.49 -3.13 9.99
N ARG A 9 13.26 -2.13 9.52
CA ARG A 9 13.77 -1.02 10.35
C ARG A 9 12.66 -0.19 10.98
N ILE A 10 11.56 0.02 10.25
CA ILE A 10 10.40 0.75 10.76
C ILE A 10 9.37 -0.19 11.41
N GLY A 11 9.69 -1.48 11.62
CA GLY A 11 8.81 -2.39 12.34
C GLY A 11 7.46 -2.63 11.67
N LEU A 12 7.38 -2.51 10.34
CA LEU A 12 6.20 -2.93 9.57
C LEU A 12 6.16 -4.44 9.39
N ILE A 13 7.30 -5.11 9.42
CA ILE A 13 7.42 -6.57 9.40
C ILE A 13 8.06 -6.99 10.72
N GLY A 14 7.56 -8.06 11.32
CA GLY A 14 8.16 -8.66 12.52
C GLY A 14 9.52 -9.30 12.25
N ASP A 15 10.13 -9.87 13.27
CA ASP A 15 11.43 -10.54 13.14
C ASP A 15 11.34 -11.71 12.15
N ILE A 16 12.05 -11.58 11.02
CA ILE A 16 12.10 -12.61 10.00
C ILE A 16 13.18 -13.62 10.40
N ALA A 17 12.80 -14.89 10.50
CA ALA A 17 13.73 -15.97 10.78
C ALA A 17 14.91 -15.96 9.80
N ARG A 18 16.09 -16.35 10.28
CA ARG A 18 17.30 -16.44 9.45
C ARG A 18 17.72 -17.89 9.25
N THR A 19 18.23 -18.21 8.07
CA THR A 19 18.88 -19.50 7.79
C THR A 19 20.22 -19.59 8.52
N ALA A 20 20.79 -20.79 8.61
CA ALA A 20 22.14 -21.00 9.14
C ALA A 20 23.24 -20.21 8.38
N THR A 21 22.97 -19.84 7.14
CA THR A 21 23.84 -18.99 6.29
C THR A 21 23.55 -17.49 6.42
N GLY A 22 22.66 -17.08 7.34
CA GLY A 22 22.34 -15.69 7.65
C GLY A 22 21.33 -15.03 6.71
N GLN A 23 20.69 -15.78 5.80
CA GLN A 23 19.69 -15.25 4.85
C GLN A 23 18.29 -15.20 5.48
N ARG A 24 17.47 -14.22 5.11
CA ARG A 24 16.08 -14.11 5.58
C ARG A 24 15.22 -15.25 5.02
N ARG A 25 14.45 -15.91 5.87
CA ARG A 25 13.50 -16.96 5.52
C ARG A 25 12.07 -16.44 5.72
N PHE A 26 11.38 -16.21 4.61
CA PHE A 26 9.99 -15.79 4.60
C PHE A 26 9.07 -17.01 4.61
N SER A 27 7.96 -16.92 5.35
CA SER A 27 6.83 -17.86 5.25
C SER A 27 5.81 -17.30 4.27
N ASP A 28 4.81 -18.10 3.92
CA ASP A 28 3.72 -17.64 3.05
C ASP A 28 2.97 -16.46 3.69
N ASP A 29 2.70 -16.50 5.00
CA ASP A 29 2.11 -15.37 5.75
C ASP A 29 2.95 -14.09 5.64
N HIS A 30 4.28 -14.21 5.66
CA HIS A 30 5.15 -13.04 5.46
C HIS A 30 5.02 -12.47 4.04
N LEU A 31 4.87 -13.33 3.03
CA LEU A 31 4.70 -12.89 1.64
C LEU A 31 3.34 -12.23 1.42
N GLU A 32 2.28 -12.77 2.00
CA GLU A 32 0.94 -12.17 1.97
C GLU A 32 0.94 -10.79 2.64
N TRP A 33 1.53 -10.69 3.84
CA TRP A 33 1.68 -9.43 4.56
C TRP A 33 2.47 -8.39 3.75
N LEU A 34 3.55 -8.81 3.10
CA LEU A 34 4.33 -7.96 2.19
C LEU A 34 3.50 -7.46 1.00
N GLY A 35 2.62 -8.31 0.47
CA GLY A 35 1.65 -7.94 -0.57
C GLY A 35 0.72 -6.82 -0.12
N VAL A 36 0.16 -6.94 1.08
CA VAL A 36 -0.69 -5.89 1.69
C VAL A 36 0.10 -4.59 1.84
N LEU A 37 1.27 -4.62 2.49
CA LEU A 37 2.09 -3.41 2.68
C LEU A 37 2.53 -2.77 1.36
N LYS A 38 2.77 -3.57 0.33
CA LYS A 38 3.08 -3.06 -1.01
C LYS A 38 1.87 -2.33 -1.59
N CYS A 39 0.69 -2.95 -1.55
CA CYS A 39 -0.56 -2.35 -2.04
C CYS A 39 -0.85 -1.01 -1.34
N LEU A 40 -0.78 -0.97 -0.02
CA LEU A 40 -1.04 0.24 0.77
C LEU A 40 -0.09 1.39 0.39
N ARG A 41 1.21 1.11 0.30
CA ARG A 41 2.19 2.11 -0.13
C ARG A 41 1.94 2.59 -1.56
N ASP A 42 1.75 1.66 -2.49
CA ASP A 42 1.62 2.00 -3.92
C ASP A 42 0.32 2.76 -4.21
N THR A 43 -0.69 2.59 -3.35
CA THR A 43 -1.92 3.38 -3.37
C THR A 43 -1.81 4.70 -2.58
N GLY A 44 -0.64 5.03 -2.06
CA GLY A 44 -0.32 6.32 -1.46
C GLY A 44 -0.61 6.43 0.04
N MET A 45 -0.79 5.32 0.75
CA MET A 45 -0.97 5.36 2.21
C MET A 45 0.28 5.94 2.88
N PRO A 46 0.16 6.96 3.74
CA PRO A 46 1.28 7.48 4.51
C PRO A 46 1.89 6.42 5.41
N VAL A 47 3.22 6.43 5.56
CA VAL A 47 3.95 5.46 6.37
C VAL A 47 3.42 5.40 7.81
N GLU A 48 3.04 6.53 8.40
CA GLU A 48 2.43 6.59 9.74
C GLU A 48 1.12 5.78 9.85
N GLN A 49 0.27 5.83 8.81
CA GLN A 49 -0.95 5.02 8.77
C GLN A 49 -0.64 3.54 8.57
N MET A 50 0.37 3.22 7.75
CA MET A 50 0.85 1.83 7.61
C MET A 50 1.36 1.29 8.95
N HIS A 51 2.06 2.11 9.75
CA HIS A 51 2.47 1.75 11.10
C HIS A 51 1.29 1.49 12.03
N ARG A 52 0.28 2.37 12.01
CA ARG A 52 -0.95 2.17 12.77
C ARG A 52 -1.61 0.85 12.41
N PHE A 53 -1.75 0.56 11.12
CA PHE A 53 -2.32 -0.69 10.63
C PHE A 53 -1.51 -1.91 11.10
N ALA A 54 -0.18 -1.88 10.97
CA ALA A 54 0.70 -2.95 11.46
C ALA A 54 0.59 -3.16 12.98
N THR A 55 0.42 -2.10 13.76
CA THR A 55 0.21 -2.19 15.21
C THR A 55 -1.13 -2.82 15.56
N LEU A 56 -2.21 -2.48 14.86
CA LEU A 56 -3.51 -3.14 15.02
C LEU A 56 -3.40 -4.64 14.69
N VAL A 57 -2.74 -4.99 13.57
CA VAL A 57 -2.51 -6.40 13.22
C VAL A 57 -1.80 -7.16 14.33
N ARG A 58 -0.71 -6.60 14.88
CA ARG A 58 0.03 -7.20 16.00
C ARG A 58 -0.76 -7.29 17.31
N ALA A 59 -1.69 -6.38 17.57
CA ALA A 59 -2.52 -6.41 18.77
C ALA A 59 -3.49 -7.61 18.78
N GLY A 60 -3.74 -8.24 17.62
CA GLY A 60 -4.58 -9.43 17.51
C GLY A 60 -6.06 -9.12 17.27
N ASP A 61 -6.86 -10.19 17.19
CA ASP A 61 -8.16 -10.18 16.50
C ASP A 61 -9.22 -9.24 17.08
N HIS A 62 -9.05 -8.80 18.33
CA HIS A 62 -9.94 -7.79 18.92
C HIS A 62 -9.93 -6.45 18.17
N THR A 63 -8.92 -6.20 17.34
CA THR A 63 -8.78 -4.96 16.54
C THR A 63 -9.30 -5.06 15.11
N VAL A 64 -9.92 -6.18 14.71
CA VAL A 64 -10.37 -6.41 13.33
C VAL A 64 -11.31 -5.29 12.83
N ALA A 65 -12.21 -4.81 13.67
CA ALA A 65 -13.11 -3.70 13.31
C ALA A 65 -12.34 -2.41 12.96
N GLU A 66 -11.28 -2.09 13.70
CA GLU A 66 -10.49 -0.88 13.47
C GLU A 66 -9.60 -1.01 12.24
N ARG A 67 -9.13 -2.23 11.94
CA ARG A 67 -8.41 -2.54 10.70
C ARG A 67 -9.31 -2.34 9.49
N ILE A 68 -10.55 -2.84 9.54
CA ILE A 68 -11.55 -2.66 8.48
C ILE A 68 -11.81 -1.17 8.26
N ALA A 69 -12.13 -0.43 9.32
CA ALA A 69 -12.40 1.00 9.21
C ALA A 69 -11.23 1.80 8.62
N LEU A 70 -9.98 1.45 8.97
CA LEU A 70 -8.79 2.07 8.37
C LEU A 70 -8.68 1.78 6.87
N LEU A 71 -8.92 0.53 6.47
CA LEU A 71 -8.85 0.13 5.07
C LEU A 71 -9.99 0.72 4.24
N GLU A 72 -11.20 0.83 4.80
CA GLU A 72 -12.35 1.48 4.15
C GLU A 72 -12.08 2.96 3.90
N ALA A 73 -11.59 3.69 4.91
CA ALA A 73 -11.22 5.09 4.76
C ALA A 73 -10.12 5.29 3.69
N HIS A 74 -9.12 4.40 3.64
CA HIS A 74 -8.10 4.44 2.59
C HIS A 74 -8.65 4.10 1.21
N LYS A 75 -9.55 3.11 1.11
CA LYS A 75 -10.26 2.77 -0.13
C LYS A 75 -11.01 3.99 -0.67
N GLU A 76 -11.76 4.70 0.16
CA GLU A 76 -12.48 5.91 -0.24
C GLU A 76 -11.54 6.98 -0.82
N ALA A 77 -10.38 7.19 -0.20
CA ALA A 77 -9.37 8.11 -0.70
C ALA A 77 -8.77 7.66 -2.05
N VAL A 78 -8.60 6.34 -2.25
CA VAL A 78 -8.13 5.77 -3.53
C VAL A 78 -9.20 5.96 -4.62
N ASP A 79 -10.47 5.67 -4.32
CA ASP A 79 -11.58 5.84 -5.25
C ASP A 79 -11.69 7.31 -5.71
N ALA A 80 -11.65 8.25 -4.77
CA ALA A 80 -11.67 9.68 -5.09
C ALA A 80 -10.49 10.11 -5.99
N ARG A 81 -9.30 9.52 -5.79
CA ARG A 81 -8.14 9.78 -6.64
C ARG A 81 -8.28 9.15 -8.03
N MET A 82 -8.93 7.99 -8.14
CA MET A 82 -9.23 7.37 -9.42
C MET A 82 -10.20 8.24 -10.24
N ASP A 83 -11.24 8.76 -9.61
CA ASP A 83 -12.23 9.63 -10.25
C ASP A 83 -11.59 10.94 -10.76
N ASP A 84 -10.76 11.57 -9.93
CA ASP A 84 -10.00 12.77 -10.32
C ASP A 84 -9.04 12.50 -11.49
N LEU A 85 -8.32 11.37 -11.46
CA LEU A 85 -7.43 10.98 -12.56
C LEU A 85 -8.20 10.66 -13.85
N ALA A 86 -9.37 10.04 -13.76
CA ALA A 86 -10.24 9.79 -14.90
C ALA A 86 -10.71 11.11 -15.54
N ALA A 87 -11.19 12.06 -14.74
CA ALA A 87 -11.61 13.38 -15.23
C ALA A 87 -10.45 14.13 -15.92
N LYS A 88 -9.25 14.08 -15.34
CA LYS A 88 -8.04 14.68 -15.93
C LYS A 88 -7.65 14.01 -17.24
N ARG A 89 -7.74 12.68 -17.32
CA ARG A 89 -7.49 11.93 -18.54
C ARG A 89 -8.46 12.35 -19.65
N ASP A 90 -9.74 12.52 -19.33
CA ASP A 90 -10.75 12.93 -20.32
C ASP A 90 -10.50 14.34 -20.84
N TYR A 91 -10.08 15.26 -19.97
CA TYR A 91 -9.63 16.59 -20.39
C TYR A 91 -8.44 16.52 -21.37
N LEU A 92 -7.43 15.68 -21.07
CA LEU A 92 -6.27 15.49 -21.94
C LEU A 92 -6.67 14.89 -23.29
N LEU A 93 -7.60 13.93 -23.31
CA LEU A 93 -8.14 13.37 -24.56
C LEU A 93 -8.80 14.45 -25.42
N GLY A 94 -9.62 15.32 -24.83
CA GLY A 94 -10.20 16.46 -25.55
C GLY A 94 -9.14 17.40 -26.14
N LYS A 95 -8.04 17.66 -25.43
CA LYS A 95 -6.92 18.44 -25.96
C LYS A 95 -6.21 17.74 -27.12
N ILE A 96 -5.99 16.44 -27.01
CA ILE A 96 -5.36 15.64 -28.08
C ILE A 96 -6.22 15.67 -29.34
N ASP A 97 -7.53 15.46 -29.20
CA ASP A 97 -8.45 15.43 -30.35
C ASP A 97 -8.57 16.81 -31.01
N TYR A 98 -8.58 17.88 -30.22
CA TYR A 98 -8.47 19.24 -30.75
C TYR A 98 -7.22 19.41 -31.63
N TYR A 99 -6.03 19.03 -31.14
CA TYR A 99 -4.80 19.17 -31.93
C TYR A 99 -4.77 18.29 -33.18
N ARG A 100 -5.39 17.10 -33.13
CA ARG A 100 -5.55 16.22 -34.31
C ARG A 100 -6.46 16.81 -35.38
N SER A 101 -7.35 17.73 -35.02
CA SER A 101 -8.30 18.37 -35.94
C SER A 101 -7.74 19.62 -36.63
N LEU A 102 -6.55 20.10 -36.23
CA LEU A 102 -5.91 21.26 -36.84
C LEU A 102 -5.34 20.88 -38.24
N PRO A 103 -5.47 21.78 -39.23
CA PRO A 103 -5.01 21.57 -40.60
C PRO A 103 -3.49 21.58 -40.75
#